data_AF-A0A1V4DLJ4-F1
#
_entry.id   AF-A0A1V4DLJ4-F1
#
_cell.length_a   1.000
_cell.length_b   1.000
_cell.length_c   1.000
_cell.angle_alpha   90.00
_cell.angle_beta   90.00
_cell.angle_gamma   90.00
#
_symmetry.space_group_name_H-M   'P 1'
#
loop_
_entity.id
_entity.type
_entity.pdbx_description
1 polymer ?
#
loop_
_entity_poly.entity_id
_entity_poly.type
_entity_poly.pdbx_seq_one_letter_code
_entity_poly.pdbx_strand_id
1 'polypeptide(L)'
;MRIRLAATTAAAAAAAGTLIAVTAVPAQAAEYSSALKIRGTQYDAPGRDSNSCATGNTDDEYVTIKNYSSTKTVNLKGYWVEDAAGNYFEFTANHYLQPGDYVKLRGGHGTDSDAKNVVYRDNCNFMWNNDKDTIYLFKPAGSRADVHSYTKSGSDPDGNGYIKFHS
;
A
#
# COMPACT_ATOMS: atom_id res chain seq x y z
N MET A 1 19.13 -87.56 9.28
CA MET A 1 18.84 -87.87 7.86
C MET A 1 19.00 -86.59 7.06
N ARG A 2 19.63 -86.70 5.89
CA ARG A 2 20.11 -85.63 4.99
C ARG A 2 18.94 -84.69 4.58
N ILE A 3 19.14 -83.41 4.26
CA ILE A 3 19.53 -82.93 2.92
C ILE A 3 19.86 -81.42 2.98
N ARG A 4 20.78 -81.00 2.09
CA ARG A 4 21.37 -79.66 1.86
C ARG A 4 20.57 -78.82 0.84
N LEU A 5 21.04 -77.57 0.62
CA LEU A 5 20.89 -76.64 -0.53
C LEU A 5 19.70 -75.65 -0.42
N ALA A 6 19.80 -74.36 -0.81
CA ALA A 6 20.86 -73.54 -1.40
C ALA A 6 20.54 -72.05 -1.16
N ALA A 7 21.57 -71.21 -1.22
CA ALA A 7 21.50 -69.75 -1.21
C ALA A 7 20.91 -69.18 -2.50
N THR A 8 20.32 -67.98 -2.45
CA THR A 8 20.60 -66.88 -3.40
C THR A 8 20.17 -65.55 -2.78
N THR A 9 21.07 -64.57 -2.90
CA THR A 9 20.96 -63.18 -2.49
C THR A 9 20.10 -62.38 -3.47
N ALA A 10 19.32 -61.43 -2.99
CA ALA A 10 18.84 -60.30 -3.79
C ALA A 10 18.84 -59.03 -2.94
N ALA A 11 19.34 -57.96 -3.57
CA ALA A 11 19.95 -56.79 -2.95
C ALA A 11 18.96 -55.74 -2.43
N ALA A 12 19.50 -54.85 -1.59
CA ALA A 12 18.86 -53.68 -1.00
C ALA A 12 18.51 -52.59 -2.02
N ALA A 13 17.46 -51.82 -1.71
CA ALA A 13 17.33 -50.42 -2.10
C ALA A 13 16.55 -49.66 -1.01
N ALA A 14 17.27 -49.06 -0.06
CA ALA A 14 16.70 -48.06 0.84
C ALA A 14 16.67 -46.71 0.09
N ALA A 15 15.51 -46.31 -0.41
CA ALA A 15 15.32 -44.97 -0.95
C ALA A 15 15.24 -43.97 0.21
N ALA A 16 16.35 -43.29 0.49
CA ALA A 16 16.36 -42.12 1.36
C ALA A 16 15.67 -40.94 0.64
N GLY A 17 14.37 -40.77 0.87
CA GLY A 17 13.62 -39.60 0.40
C GLY A 17 13.93 -38.39 1.29
N THR A 18 14.75 -37.46 0.81
CA THR A 18 14.88 -36.14 1.43
C THR A 18 13.59 -35.36 1.24
N LEU A 19 12.79 -35.24 2.30
CA LEU A 19 11.70 -34.26 2.37
C LEU A 19 12.32 -32.85 2.36
N ILE A 20 12.25 -32.17 1.22
CA ILE A 20 12.45 -30.72 1.17
C ILE A 20 11.20 -30.12 1.81
N ALA A 21 11.31 -29.69 3.07
CA ALA A 21 10.30 -28.86 3.70
C ALA A 21 10.26 -27.51 2.97
N VAL A 22 9.31 -27.35 2.04
CA VAL A 22 8.97 -26.05 1.48
C VAL A 22 8.28 -25.28 2.60
N THR A 23 9.04 -24.42 3.30
CA THR A 23 8.45 -23.48 4.24
C THR A 23 7.59 -22.52 3.45
N ALA A 24 6.27 -22.63 3.60
CA ALA A 24 5.35 -21.61 3.12
C ALA A 24 5.68 -20.33 3.90
N VAL A 25 6.40 -19.40 3.25
CA VAL A 25 6.58 -18.05 3.78
C VAL A 25 5.18 -17.50 3.98
N PRO A 26 4.82 -16.98 5.17
CA PRO A 26 3.49 -16.39 5.36
C PRO A 26 3.35 -15.27 4.33
N ALA A 27 2.26 -15.29 3.55
CA ALA A 27 1.95 -14.30 2.51
C ALA A 27 1.78 -12.86 3.05
N GLN A 28 2.00 -12.66 4.35
CA GLN A 28 1.85 -11.41 5.10
C GLN A 28 3.20 -10.73 5.42
N ALA A 29 4.34 -11.29 4.98
CA ALA A 29 5.68 -10.73 5.28
C ALA A 29 6.53 -10.42 4.04
N ALA A 30 6.01 -10.59 2.83
CA ALA A 30 6.54 -9.84 1.71
C ALA A 30 6.07 -8.40 1.89
N GLU A 31 6.83 -7.58 2.61
CA GLU A 31 6.77 -6.14 2.40
C GLU A 31 6.76 -5.94 0.89
N TYR A 32 5.69 -5.33 0.38
CA TYR A 32 5.62 -4.93 -1.01
C TYR A 32 6.92 -4.20 -1.31
N SER A 33 7.77 -4.75 -2.19
CA SER A 33 9.06 -4.13 -2.51
C SER A 33 8.77 -2.91 -3.37
N SER A 34 8.43 -1.82 -2.70
CA SER A 34 8.12 -0.53 -3.28
C SER A 34 8.92 0.51 -2.53
N ALA A 35 9.57 1.38 -3.28
CA ALA A 35 10.15 2.59 -2.73
C ALA A 35 9.05 3.57 -2.25
N LEU A 36 7.88 3.53 -2.89
CA LEU A 36 6.74 4.35 -2.51
C LEU A 36 5.90 3.64 -1.45
N LYS A 37 5.65 4.35 -0.35
CA LYS A 37 4.76 3.92 0.72
C LYS A 37 3.87 5.09 1.14
N ILE A 38 2.72 4.78 1.73
CA ILE A 38 1.80 5.77 2.27
C ILE A 38 2.37 6.28 3.59
N ARG A 39 2.85 7.52 3.63
CA ARG A 39 3.41 8.11 4.85
C ARG A 39 2.33 8.34 5.92
N GLY A 40 1.16 8.80 5.50
CA GLY A 40 0.05 9.12 6.39
C GLY A 40 -1.13 9.69 5.63
N THR A 41 -2.23 9.87 6.33
CA THR A 41 -3.50 10.37 5.79
C THR A 41 -4.13 11.34 6.77
N GLN A 42 -4.60 12.49 6.28
CA GLN A 42 -5.61 13.32 6.95
C GLN A 42 -6.96 12.81 6.44
N TYR A 43 -7.56 11.90 7.19
CA TYR A 43 -8.77 11.19 6.78
C TYR A 43 -10.05 11.90 7.24
N ASP A 44 -9.95 12.73 8.28
CA ASP A 44 -11.03 13.56 8.78
C ASP A 44 -10.57 15.01 8.59
N ALA A 45 -11.24 15.74 7.70
CA ALA A 45 -10.86 17.09 7.34
C ALA A 45 -11.09 18.03 8.54
N PRO A 46 -10.14 18.90 8.91
CA PRO A 46 -10.34 19.85 9.99
C PRO A 46 -11.61 20.69 9.79
N GLY A 47 -12.42 20.77 10.84
CA GLY A 47 -13.69 21.49 10.83
C GLY A 47 -14.88 20.57 10.60
N ARG A 48 -16.02 21.15 10.21
CA ARG A 48 -17.22 20.38 9.87
C ARG A 48 -17.20 20.07 8.38
N ASP A 49 -17.34 18.79 8.06
CA ASP A 49 -17.43 18.32 6.68
C ASP A 49 -18.46 19.08 5.85
N SER A 50 -17.95 19.62 4.75
CA SER A 50 -18.73 20.30 3.72
C SER A 50 -18.16 19.93 2.35
N ASN A 51 -18.98 19.28 1.52
CA ASN A 51 -18.64 18.91 0.15
C ASN A 51 -18.92 20.02 -0.88
N SER A 52 -19.09 21.27 -0.41
CA SER A 52 -19.27 22.42 -1.29
C SER A 52 -17.99 22.69 -2.06
N CYS A 53 -18.01 22.61 -3.38
CA CYS A 53 -16.84 22.91 -4.21
C CYS A 53 -16.31 24.36 -4.06
N ALA A 54 -17.14 25.28 -3.57
CA ALA A 54 -16.76 26.69 -3.43
C ALA A 54 -16.26 27.05 -2.03
N THR A 55 -16.71 26.34 -1.00
CA THR A 55 -16.53 26.75 0.42
C THR A 55 -16.31 25.57 1.38
N GLY A 56 -16.27 24.36 0.84
CA GLY A 56 -16.03 23.13 1.58
C GLY A 56 -14.56 22.95 1.95
N ASN A 57 -14.28 21.85 2.62
CA ASN A 57 -12.98 21.51 3.19
C ASN A 57 -12.44 20.17 2.68
N THR A 58 -12.95 19.67 1.55
CA THR A 58 -12.53 18.37 1.01
C THR A 58 -11.07 18.34 0.54
N ASP A 59 -10.47 19.49 0.27
CA ASP A 59 -9.06 19.63 -0.08
C ASP A 59 -8.11 19.60 1.13
N ASP A 60 -8.67 19.72 2.34
CA ASP A 60 -7.95 19.47 3.59
C ASP A 60 -7.89 17.99 3.95
N GLU A 61 -8.67 17.16 3.27
CA GLU A 61 -8.52 15.71 3.29
C GLU A 61 -7.43 15.28 2.29
N TYR A 62 -6.45 14.49 2.73
CA TYR A 62 -5.35 14.08 1.85
C TYR A 62 -4.62 12.83 2.30
N VAL A 63 -4.05 12.11 1.33
CA VAL A 63 -3.03 11.08 1.58
C VAL A 63 -1.66 11.59 1.17
N THR A 64 -0.65 11.31 1.98
CA THR A 64 0.76 11.61 1.66
C THR A 64 1.47 10.34 1.21
N ILE A 65 2.00 10.34 0.00
CA ILE A 65 2.79 9.22 -0.55
C ILE A 65 4.24 9.67 -0.60
N LYS A 66 5.15 8.89 0.00
CA LYS A 66 6.58 9.24 0.10
C LYS A 66 7.45 8.20 -0.58
N ASN A 67 8.50 8.68 -1.23
CA ASN A 67 9.59 7.86 -1.74
C ASN A 67 10.63 7.61 -0.64
N TYR A 68 10.63 6.40 -0.10
CA TYR A 68 11.56 5.92 0.91
C TYR A 68 12.85 5.34 0.34
N SER A 69 13.03 5.33 -0.99
CA SER A 69 14.34 5.00 -1.56
C SER A 69 15.36 6.06 -1.16
N SER A 70 16.57 5.62 -0.84
CA SER A 70 17.72 6.50 -0.61
C SER A 70 18.42 6.94 -1.90
N THR A 71 18.11 6.32 -3.04
CA THR A 71 18.89 6.52 -4.28
C THR A 71 18.05 6.66 -5.54
N LYS A 72 16.81 6.15 -5.56
CA LYS A 72 15.99 6.11 -6.77
C LYS A 72 14.98 7.25 -6.76
N THR A 73 14.95 8.01 -7.84
CA THR A 73 13.80 8.84 -8.21
C THR A 73 12.67 7.95 -8.72
N VAL A 74 11.43 8.23 -8.34
CA VAL A 74 10.26 7.47 -8.81
C VAL A 74 9.30 8.41 -9.55
N ASN A 75 8.85 8.01 -10.74
CA ASN A 75 7.75 8.68 -11.43
C ASN A 75 6.42 8.05 -11.01
N LEU A 76 5.46 8.86 -10.59
CA LEU A 76 4.14 8.42 -10.15
C LEU A 76 3.20 8.05 -11.29
N LYS A 77 3.55 8.36 -12.55
CA LYS A 77 2.66 8.07 -13.68
C LYS A 77 2.19 6.60 -13.70
N GLY A 78 0.88 6.39 -13.72
CA GLY A 78 0.20 5.09 -13.72
C GLY A 78 0.10 4.43 -12.34
N TYR A 79 0.64 5.02 -11.28
CA TYR A 79 0.26 4.62 -9.93
C TYR A 79 -1.16 5.09 -9.65
N TRP A 80 -1.85 4.40 -8.76
CA TRP A 80 -3.16 4.83 -8.30
C TRP A 80 -3.39 4.54 -6.83
N VAL A 81 -4.35 5.28 -6.27
CA VAL A 81 -4.83 5.12 -4.91
C VAL A 81 -6.30 4.71 -4.97
N GLU A 82 -6.67 3.76 -4.13
CA GLU A 82 -8.04 3.26 -4.01
C GLU A 82 -8.41 3.10 -2.53
N ASP A 83 -9.67 3.35 -2.17
CA ASP A 83 -10.20 3.02 -0.84
C ASP A 83 -10.93 1.66 -0.84
N ALA A 84 -11.52 1.26 0.29
CA ALA A 84 -12.31 0.03 0.35
C ALA A 84 -13.70 0.14 -0.33
N ALA A 85 -14.19 1.35 -0.58
CA ALA A 85 -15.48 1.62 -1.22
C ALA A 85 -15.39 1.72 -2.75
N GLY A 86 -14.18 1.69 -3.32
CA GLY A 86 -13.92 1.82 -4.76
C GLY A 86 -13.74 3.26 -5.24
N ASN A 87 -13.57 4.23 -4.34
CA ASN A 87 -13.08 5.55 -4.72
C ASN A 87 -11.65 5.42 -5.23
N TYR A 88 -11.38 6.01 -6.39
CA TYR A 88 -10.14 5.82 -7.14
C TYR A 88 -9.54 7.15 -7.59
N PHE A 89 -8.21 7.22 -7.63
CA PHE A 89 -7.45 8.29 -8.27
C PHE A 89 -6.17 7.73 -8.93
N GLU A 90 -5.97 8.05 -10.21
CA GLU A 90 -4.77 7.68 -10.96
C GLU A 90 -3.89 8.90 -11.26
N PHE A 91 -2.59 8.73 -11.06
CA PHE A 91 -1.60 9.69 -11.53
C PHE A 91 -1.42 9.54 -13.05
N THR A 92 -2.14 10.32 -13.85
CA THR A 92 -2.07 10.22 -15.33
C THR A 92 -0.91 11.01 -15.93
N ALA A 93 -0.47 12.07 -15.24
CA ALA A 93 0.67 12.90 -15.62
C ALA A 93 1.99 12.36 -15.02
N ASN A 94 3.12 12.83 -15.56
CA ASN A 94 4.42 12.60 -14.92
C ASN A 94 4.53 13.44 -13.66
N HIS A 95 4.99 12.83 -12.57
CA HIS A 95 5.30 13.50 -11.31
C HIS A 95 6.46 12.76 -10.65
N TYR A 96 7.59 13.43 -10.41
CA TYR A 96 8.84 12.78 -10.04
C TYR A 96 9.21 13.03 -8.59
N LEU A 97 9.17 11.98 -7.77
CA LEU A 97 9.62 12.03 -6.38
C LEU A 97 11.09 11.64 -6.26
N GLN A 98 11.93 12.58 -5.84
CA GLN A 98 13.31 12.32 -5.48
C GLN A 98 13.41 11.43 -4.23
N PRO A 99 14.58 10.85 -3.91
CA PRO A 99 14.82 10.19 -2.64
C PRO A 99 14.38 11.04 -1.44
N GLY A 100 13.50 10.49 -0.59
CA GLY A 100 12.96 11.17 0.58
C GLY A 100 11.79 12.13 0.33
N ASP A 101 11.49 12.42 -0.94
CA ASP A 101 10.44 13.34 -1.34
C ASP A 101 9.05 12.71 -1.26
N TYR A 102 8.00 13.53 -1.26
CA TYR A 102 6.61 13.08 -1.12
C TYR A 102 5.66 13.89 -1.96
N VAL A 103 4.48 13.34 -2.29
CA VAL A 103 3.34 14.06 -2.85
C VAL A 103 2.16 14.01 -1.88
N LYS A 104 1.33 15.06 -1.88
CA LYS A 104 -0.01 15.02 -1.29
C LYS A 104 -1.06 14.86 -2.39
N LEU A 105 -1.82 13.77 -2.34
CA LEU A 105 -3.08 13.67 -3.08
C LEU A 105 -4.17 14.23 -2.18
N ARG A 106 -4.65 15.43 -2.52
CA ARG A 106 -5.75 16.12 -1.83
C ARG A 106 -7.08 15.77 -2.49
N GLY A 107 -8.15 15.77 -1.70
CA GLY A 107 -9.49 15.85 -2.25
C GLY A 107 -9.77 17.22 -2.89
N GLY A 108 -11.03 17.48 -3.21
CA GLY A 108 -11.46 18.77 -3.75
C GLY A 108 -10.86 19.10 -5.13
N HIS A 109 -10.97 20.37 -5.50
CA HIS A 109 -10.37 20.93 -6.71
C HIS A 109 -9.07 21.66 -6.39
N GLY A 110 -8.17 21.69 -7.36
CA GLY A 110 -6.97 22.51 -7.26
C GLY A 110 -6.19 22.50 -8.56
N THR A 111 -4.89 22.78 -8.46
CA THR A 111 -3.99 22.71 -9.60
C THR A 111 -2.82 21.83 -9.24
N ASP A 112 -2.70 20.72 -9.95
CA ASP A 112 -1.58 19.80 -9.83
C ASP A 112 -0.25 20.52 -10.04
N SER A 113 0.75 20.15 -9.24
CA SER A 113 2.07 20.75 -9.31
C SER A 113 3.14 19.78 -8.85
N ASP A 114 4.00 19.39 -9.78
CA ASP A 114 5.23 18.62 -9.51
C ASP A 114 6.14 19.38 -8.54
N ALA A 115 6.40 20.66 -8.82
CA ALA A 115 7.26 21.50 -7.98
C ALA A 115 6.74 21.73 -6.55
N LYS A 116 5.41 21.70 -6.33
CA LYS A 116 4.81 21.84 -5.00
C LYS A 116 4.40 20.50 -4.39
N ASN A 117 4.63 19.40 -5.10
CA ASN A 117 4.33 18.06 -4.62
C ASN A 117 2.87 17.88 -4.16
N VAL A 118 1.95 18.33 -5.01
CA VAL A 118 0.52 18.22 -4.73
C VAL A 118 -0.23 17.87 -6.01
N VAL A 119 -1.21 16.98 -5.86
CA VAL A 119 -2.23 16.69 -6.87
C VAL A 119 -3.61 16.72 -6.22
N TYR A 120 -4.63 16.97 -7.02
CA TYR A 120 -6.01 17.09 -6.56
C TYR A 120 -6.90 16.05 -7.24
N ARG A 121 -7.86 15.51 -6.50
CA ARG A 121 -8.81 14.52 -7.03
C ARG A 121 -9.79 15.11 -8.05
N ASP A 122 -9.91 16.44 -8.09
CA ASP A 122 -10.93 17.17 -8.84
C ASP A 122 -12.36 16.69 -8.54
N ASN A 123 -12.60 16.38 -7.28
CA ASN A 123 -13.88 15.90 -6.77
C ASN A 123 -14.11 16.45 -5.36
N CYS A 124 -15.22 17.16 -5.17
CA CYS A 124 -15.56 17.79 -3.90
C CYS A 124 -16.25 16.85 -2.91
N ASN A 125 -16.33 15.54 -3.18
CA ASN A 125 -16.73 14.56 -2.18
C ASN A 125 -15.50 14.02 -1.45
N PHE A 126 -15.66 13.79 -0.14
CA PHE A 126 -14.65 13.14 0.69
C PHE A 126 -14.32 11.75 0.15
N MET A 127 -13.04 11.41 0.17
CA MET A 127 -12.51 10.14 -0.31
C MET A 127 -12.39 9.13 0.82
N TRP A 128 -11.98 9.55 2.01
CA TRP A 128 -11.78 8.67 3.16
C TRP A 128 -12.98 8.73 4.10
N ASN A 129 -13.24 7.60 4.76
CA ASN A 129 -14.31 7.53 5.75
C ASN A 129 -13.79 7.89 7.15
N ASN A 130 -14.50 8.80 7.84
CA ASN A 130 -14.14 9.28 9.17
C ASN A 130 -14.15 8.20 10.27
N ASP A 131 -14.86 7.10 10.12
CA ASP A 131 -14.92 6.05 11.16
C ASP A 131 -13.82 5.01 10.98
N LYS A 132 -13.64 4.54 9.75
CA LYS A 132 -12.66 3.51 9.36
C LYS A 132 -12.55 3.42 7.86
N ASP A 133 -11.37 3.10 7.36
CA ASP A 133 -11.17 2.83 5.94
C ASP A 133 -9.94 1.94 5.70
N THR A 134 -9.70 1.58 4.44
CA THR A 134 -8.45 0.96 3.98
C THR A 134 -7.96 1.67 2.72
N ILE A 135 -6.75 2.21 2.80
CA ILE A 135 -6.08 2.91 1.70
C ILE A 135 -5.15 1.93 1.01
N TYR A 136 -5.34 1.74 -0.28
CA TYR A 136 -4.48 0.96 -1.14
C TYR A 136 -3.68 1.88 -2.06
N LEU A 137 -2.36 1.67 -2.11
CA LEU A 137 -1.51 2.25 -3.15
C LEU A 137 -1.08 1.13 -4.09
N PHE A 138 -1.28 1.33 -5.39
CA PHE A 138 -0.96 0.34 -6.40
C PHE A 138 0.10 0.84 -7.37
N LYS A 139 0.90 -0.10 -7.87
CA LYS A 139 1.85 0.10 -8.97
C LYS A 139 1.10 0.04 -10.30
N PRO A 140 1.64 0.64 -11.38
CA PRO A 140 1.05 0.55 -12.72
C PRO A 140 0.77 -0.88 -13.22
N ALA A 141 1.53 -1.86 -12.74
CA ALA A 141 1.35 -3.27 -13.08
C ALA A 141 0.23 -3.98 -12.29
N GLY A 142 -0.50 -3.29 -11.41
CA GLY A 142 -1.60 -3.87 -10.63
C GLY A 142 -1.23 -4.56 -9.32
N SER A 143 0.06 -4.71 -9.02
CA SER A 143 0.48 -5.14 -7.69
C SER A 143 0.40 -3.98 -6.70
N ARG A 144 0.02 -4.27 -5.45
CA ARG A 144 0.04 -3.27 -4.37
C ARG A 144 1.47 -2.82 -4.10
N ALA A 145 1.64 -1.52 -3.96
CA ALA A 145 2.86 -0.88 -3.46
C ALA A 145 2.82 -0.75 -1.93
N ASP A 146 1.64 -0.47 -1.37
CA ASP A 146 1.42 -0.35 0.07
C ASP A 146 -0.08 -0.48 0.41
N VAL A 147 -0.41 -0.76 1.67
CA VAL A 147 -1.79 -0.82 2.16
C VAL A 147 -1.84 -0.51 3.65
N HIS A 148 -2.79 0.33 4.06
CA HIS A 148 -3.04 0.62 5.47
C HIS A 148 -4.53 0.71 5.76
N SER A 149 -4.96 0.05 6.83
CA SER A 149 -6.30 0.19 7.39
C SER A 149 -6.24 1.01 8.67
N TYR A 150 -7.30 1.75 8.95
CA TYR A 150 -7.42 2.47 10.21
C TYR A 150 -8.83 2.41 10.78
N THR A 151 -8.94 2.70 12.07
CA THR A 151 -10.19 3.12 12.71
C THR A 151 -9.91 4.39 13.49
N LYS A 152 -10.89 5.31 13.56
CA LYS A 152 -10.74 6.57 14.31
C LYS A 152 -10.29 6.33 15.75
N SER A 153 -10.98 5.44 16.46
CA SER A 153 -10.68 5.15 17.86
C SER A 153 -9.37 4.39 18.10
N GLY A 154 -8.87 3.64 17.11
CA GLY A 154 -7.70 2.78 17.27
C GLY A 154 -6.41 3.37 16.71
N SER A 155 -6.52 4.28 15.75
CA SER A 155 -5.38 4.79 14.98
C SER A 155 -5.13 6.28 15.16
N ASP A 156 -6.13 7.05 15.62
CA ASP A 156 -6.05 8.48 15.90
C ASP A 156 -6.34 8.78 17.38
N PRO A 157 -5.37 8.52 18.29
CA PRO A 157 -5.56 8.72 19.72
C PRO A 157 -5.60 10.20 20.15
N ASP A 158 -5.06 11.12 19.33
CA ASP A 158 -5.08 12.56 19.64
C ASP A 158 -6.29 13.28 19.01
N GLY A 159 -7.01 12.62 18.10
CA GLY A 159 -8.28 13.06 17.55
C GLY A 159 -8.14 14.20 16.55
N ASN A 160 -6.96 14.37 15.95
CA ASN A 160 -6.71 15.44 14.99
C ASN A 160 -7.09 15.08 13.54
N GLY A 161 -7.60 13.87 13.31
CA GLY A 161 -8.00 13.38 11.99
C GLY A 161 -6.84 12.92 11.10
N TYR A 162 -5.61 12.90 11.62
CA TYR A 162 -4.41 12.54 10.89
C TYR A 162 -3.74 11.30 11.49
N ILE A 163 -3.41 10.35 10.62
CA ILE A 163 -2.71 9.11 11.00
C ILE A 163 -1.39 9.03 10.25
N LYS A 164 -0.32 8.74 10.98
CA LYS A 164 1.00 8.45 10.42
C LYS A 164 1.22 6.93 10.37
N PHE A 165 1.50 6.40 9.19
CA PHE A 165 1.79 4.97 9.00
C PHE A 165 3.28 4.67 8.90
N HIS A 166 4.03 5.53 8.22
CA HIS A 166 5.47 5.38 8.02
C HIS A 166 6.22 6.67 8.38
N SER A 167 7.49 6.53 8.82
CA SER A 167 8.37 7.63 9.25
C SER A 167 9.37 8.03 8.17
#